data_AF-A0A252E2Q9-F1
#
_entry.id   AF-A0A252E2Q9-F1
#
_cell.length_a   1.000
_cell.length_b   1.000
_cell.length_c   1.000
_cell.angle_alpha   90.00
_cell.angle_beta   90.00
_cell.angle_gamma   90.00
#
_symmetry.space_group_name_H-M   'P 1'
#
loop_
_entity.id
_entity.type
_entity.pdbx_description
1 polymer ?
#
loop_
_entity_poly.entity_id
_entity_poly.type
_entity_poly.pdbx_seq_one_letter_code
_entity_poly.pdbx_strand_id
1 'polypeptide(L)'
;MAEILRLIEPLSKTQQLGFLALVCLAMRENTTIEHQRDELGFEDIAWEIVSQTDALPDFEQLALVAMIAAGLGDTDTDDLREHNRNAE
;
A
#
# COMPACT_ATOMS: atom_id res chain seq x y z
N MET A 1 12.54 -4.21 3.78
CA MET A 1 11.20 -4.39 4.40
C MET A 1 10.89 -3.42 5.54
N ALA A 2 11.56 -3.49 6.71
CA ALA A 2 11.21 -2.65 7.87
C ALA A 2 11.33 -1.13 7.62
N GLU A 3 12.29 -0.71 6.80
CA GLU A 3 12.47 0.69 6.41
C GLU A 3 11.32 1.20 5.52
N ILE A 4 10.96 0.43 4.50
CA ILE A 4 9.81 0.72 3.62
C ILE A 4 8.52 0.86 4.44
N LEU A 5 8.28 -0.04 5.40
CA LEU A 5 7.11 0.05 6.27
C LEU A 5 7.07 1.36 7.08
N ARG A 6 8.22 1.86 7.56
CA ARG A 6 8.29 3.16 8.26
C ARG A 6 7.99 4.35 7.35
N LEU A 7 8.33 4.24 6.07
CA LEU A 7 7.99 5.27 5.08
C LEU A 7 6.51 5.25 4.71
N ILE A 8 5.87 4.08 4.77
CA ILE A 8 4.45 3.88 4.44
C ILE A 8 3.53 4.22 5.62
N GLU A 9 3.93 3.92 6.86
CA GLU A 9 3.15 4.18 8.07
C GLU A 9 2.53 5.60 8.18
N PRO A 10 3.26 6.70 7.86
CA PRO A 10 2.69 8.05 7.93
C PRO A 10 1.79 8.42 6.74
N LEU A 11 1.70 7.59 5.70
CA LEU A 11 0.81 7.85 4.56
C LEU A 11 -0.66 7.75 4.98
N SER A 12 -1.52 8.56 4.35
CA SER A 12 -2.96 8.41 4.50
C SER A 12 -3.44 7.04 4.01
N LYS A 13 -4.60 6.56 4.48
CA LYS A 13 -5.21 5.31 3.99
C LYS A 13 -5.35 5.30 2.45
N THR A 14 -5.75 6.43 1.85
CA THR A 14 -5.87 6.56 0.39
C THR A 14 -4.53 6.39 -0.32
N GLN A 15 -3.46 6.99 0.21
CA GLN A 15 -2.10 6.82 -0.34
C GLN A 15 -1.61 5.38 -0.16
N GLN A 16 -1.87 4.75 0.99
CA GLN A 16 -1.51 3.34 1.21
C GLN A 16 -2.24 2.40 0.24
N LEU A 17 -3.54 2.64 -0.01
CA LEU A 17 -4.32 1.93 -1.03
C LEU A 17 -3.79 2.18 -2.44
N GLY A 18 -3.44 3.42 -2.76
CA GLY A 18 -2.83 3.78 -4.04
C GLY A 18 -1.52 3.05 -4.28
N PHE A 19 -0.63 3.06 -3.28
CA PHE A 19 0.62 2.31 -3.32
C PHE A 19 0.39 0.80 -3.48
N LEU A 20 -0.55 0.22 -2.74
CA LEU A 20 -0.97 -1.17 -2.88
C LEU A 20 -1.38 -1.51 -4.32
N ALA A 21 -2.19 -0.65 -4.94
CA ALA A 21 -2.62 -0.83 -6.32
C ALA A 21 -1.43 -0.80 -7.29
N LEU A 22 -0.49 0.12 -7.11
CA LEU A 22 0.73 0.20 -7.95
C LEU A 22 1.55 -1.09 -7.88
N VAL A 23 1.79 -1.64 -6.69
CA VAL A 23 2.54 -2.89 -6.53
C VAL A 23 1.83 -4.06 -7.23
N CYS A 24 0.52 -4.19 -7.01
CA CYS A 24 -0.25 -5.26 -7.64
C CYS A 24 -0.30 -5.16 -9.18
N LEU A 25 -0.43 -3.94 -9.72
CA LEU A 25 -0.41 -3.72 -11.17
C LEU A 25 0.95 -4.03 -11.77
N ALA A 26 2.02 -3.54 -11.14
CA ALA A 26 3.39 -3.81 -11.57
C ALA A 26 3.67 -5.32 -11.67
N MET A 27 3.30 -6.08 -10.63
CA MET A 27 3.44 -7.54 -10.61
C MET A 27 2.58 -8.23 -11.69
N ARG A 28 1.32 -7.81 -11.85
CA ARG A 28 0.39 -8.41 -12.84
C ARG A 28 0.88 -8.20 -14.27
N GLU A 29 1.40 -7.01 -14.55
CA GLU A 29 1.79 -6.58 -15.90
C GLU A 29 3.26 -6.83 -16.19
N ASN A 30 4.00 -7.39 -15.22
CA ASN A 30 5.42 -7.67 -15.31
C ASN A 30 6.23 -6.42 -15.69
N THR A 31 5.98 -5.34 -14.95
CA THR A 31 6.62 -4.02 -15.08
C THR A 31 7.07 -3.52 -13.69
N THR A 32 7.58 -2.30 -13.60
CA THR A 32 8.02 -1.69 -12.33
C THR A 32 6.92 -0.86 -11.69
N ILE A 33 6.99 -0.69 -10.37
CA ILE A 33 6.11 0.21 -9.61
C ILE A 33 6.35 1.65 -10.06
N GLU A 34 7.60 2.01 -10.36
CA GLU A 34 7.95 3.31 -10.97
C GLU A 34 7.18 3.56 -12.27
N HIS A 35 7.17 2.59 -13.17
CA HIS A 35 6.44 2.72 -14.43
C HIS A 35 4.95 2.98 -14.21
N GLN A 36 4.32 2.21 -13.32
CA GLN A 36 2.90 2.36 -13.00
C GLN A 36 2.59 3.70 -12.31
N ARG A 37 3.47 4.16 -11.41
CA ARG A 37 3.34 5.46 -10.74
C ARG A 37 3.30 6.60 -11.76
N ASP A 38 4.23 6.59 -12.70
CA ASP A 38 4.38 7.63 -13.70
C ASP A 38 3.27 7.56 -14.76
N GLU A 39 2.88 6.35 -15.17
CA GLU A 39 1.78 6.13 -16.12
C GLU A 39 0.42 6.60 -15.57
N LEU A 40 0.15 6.33 -14.29
CA LEU A 40 -1.14 6.60 -13.65
C LEU A 40 -1.20 7.92 -12.87
N GLY A 41 -0.08 8.63 -12.71
CA GLY A 41 -0.02 9.96 -12.08
C GLY A 41 -0.11 9.95 -10.55
N PHE A 42 0.43 8.93 -9.87
CA PHE A 42 0.46 8.81 -8.40
C PHE A 42 1.61 9.64 -7.79
N GLU A 43 1.61 10.95 -8.05
CA GLU A 43 2.66 11.88 -7.59
C GLU A 43 2.71 12.05 -6.07
N ASP A 44 1.60 11.73 -5.39
CA ASP A 44 1.43 11.77 -3.93
C ASP A 44 2.09 10.58 -3.21
N ILE A 45 2.61 9.60 -3.96
CA ILE A 45 3.46 8.52 -3.45
C ILE A 45 4.92 8.90 -3.71
N ALA A 46 5.69 9.00 -2.62
CA ALA A 46 7.09 9.38 -2.69
C ALA A 46 7.92 8.37 -3.49
N TRP A 47 8.79 8.88 -4.36
CA TRP A 47 9.65 8.06 -5.21
C TRP A 47 10.56 7.13 -4.39
N GLU A 48 10.98 7.54 -3.18
CA GLU A 48 11.79 6.70 -2.29
C GLU A 48 11.07 5.40 -1.88
N ILE A 49 9.76 5.44 -1.63
CA ILE A 49 8.97 4.24 -1.30
C ILE A 49 8.93 3.30 -2.50
N VAL A 50 8.71 3.87 -3.69
CA VAL A 50 8.67 3.14 -4.95
C VAL A 50 10.00 2.48 -5.25
N SER A 51 11.10 3.24 -5.27
CA SER A 51 12.42 2.73 -5.64
C SER A 51 12.91 1.65 -4.68
N GLN A 52 12.65 1.81 -3.38
CA GLN A 52 13.04 0.79 -2.39
C GLN A 52 12.21 -0.48 -2.54
N THR A 53 10.94 -0.37 -2.96
CA THR A 53 10.06 -1.53 -3.16
C THR A 53 10.37 -2.26 -4.46
N ASP A 54 10.64 -1.53 -5.55
CA ASP A 54 11.07 -2.12 -6.84
C ASP A 54 12.38 -2.90 -6.71
N ALA A 55 13.24 -2.52 -5.75
CA ALA A 55 14.47 -3.24 -5.46
C ALA A 55 14.25 -4.58 -4.69
N LEU A 56 13.05 -4.83 -4.20
CA LEU A 56 12.72 -6.09 -3.52
C LEU A 56 12.42 -7.20 -4.53
N PRO A 57 12.70 -8.46 -4.19
CA PRO A 57 12.18 -9.60 -4.93
C PRO A 57 10.64 -9.65 -4.93
N ASP A 58 10.02 -10.18 -5.98
CA ASP A 58 8.55 -10.27 -6.14
C ASP A 58 7.82 -10.84 -4.92
N PHE A 59 8.39 -11.87 -4.27
CA PHE A 59 7.78 -12.48 -3.09
C PHE A 59 7.78 -11.54 -1.88
N GLU A 60 8.78 -10.67 -1.76
CA GLU A 60 8.83 -9.65 -0.72
C GLU A 60 7.89 -8.49 -1.05
N GLN A 61 7.77 -8.09 -2.32
CA GLN A 61 6.77 -7.12 -2.75
C GLN A 61 5.35 -7.60 -2.41
N LEU A 62 5.05 -8.88 -2.66
CA LEU A 62 3.76 -9.48 -2.31
C LEU A 62 3.55 -9.58 -0.78
N ALA A 63 4.62 -9.86 -0.03
CA ALA A 63 4.53 -9.86 1.44
C ALA A 63 4.23 -8.45 1.98
N LEU A 64 4.83 -7.40 1.38
CA LEU A 64 4.57 -6.01 1.73
C LEU A 64 3.10 -5.64 1.49
N VAL A 65 2.54 -6.02 0.34
CA VAL A 65 1.10 -5.89 0.01
C VAL A 65 0.24 -6.48 1.13
N ALA A 66 0.52 -7.72 1.55
CA ALA A 66 -0.25 -8.38 2.59
C ALA A 66 -0.17 -7.66 3.94
N MET A 67 1.01 -7.15 4.32
CA MET A 67 1.21 -6.42 5.58
C MET A 67 0.43 -5.10 5.60
N ILE A 68 0.47 -4.33 4.51
CA ILE A 68 -0.26 -3.06 4.41
C ILE A 68 -1.77 -3.33 4.41
N ALA A 69 -2.22 -4.33 3.65
CA ALA A 69 -3.64 -4.70 3.59
C ALA A 69 -4.19 -5.13 4.95
N ALA A 70 -3.41 -5.85 5.76
CA ALA A 70 -3.79 -6.22 7.12
C ALA A 70 -4.00 -4.98 8.01
N GLY A 71 -3.09 -4.01 7.96
CA GLY A 71 -3.19 -2.76 8.74
C GLY A 71 -4.39 -1.89 8.33
N LEU A 72 -4.78 -1.92 7.05
CA LEU A 72 -5.97 -1.21 6.56
C LEU A 72 -7.28 -1.88 7.00
N GLY A 73 -7.31 -3.22 7.10
CA GLY A 73 -8.52 -3.97 7.51
C GLY A 73 -8.88 -3.82 8.99
N ASP A 74 -7.89 -3.61 9.86
CA ASP A 74 -8.12 -3.44 11.29
C ASP A 74 -8.84 -2.12 11.63
N THR A 75 -8.72 -1.09 10.79
CA THR A 75 -9.36 0.20 11.08
C THR A 75 -10.85 0.25 10.72
N ASP A 76 -11.28 -0.44 9.66
CA ASP A 76 -12.69 -0.41 9.22
C ASP A 76 -13.58 -1.35 10.06
N THR A 77 -13.03 -2.41 10.65
CA THR A 77 -13.78 -3.29 11.55
C THR A 77 -14.10 -2.63 12.88
N ASP A 78 -13.24 -1.74 13.37
CA ASP A 78 -13.50 -0.98 14.59
C ASP A 78 -14.57 0.09 14.36
N ASP A 79 -14.52 0.82 13.24
CA ASP A 79 -15.55 1.81 12.86
C ASP A 79 -16.93 1.16 12.68
N LEU A 80 -17.00 -0.02 12.05
CA LEU A 80 -18.25 -0.79 11.89
C LEU A 80 -18.79 -1.32 13.23
N ARG A 81 -17.91 -1.75 14.14
CA ARG A 81 -18.30 -2.21 15.49
C ARG A 81 -18.79 -1.07 16.37
N GLU A 82 -18.24 0.13 16.20
CA GLU A 82 -18.67 1.32 16.94
C GLU A 82 -20.02 1.85 16.41
N HIS A 83 -20.20 1.87 15.09
CA HIS A 83 -21.49 2.22 14.48
C HIS A 83 -22.62 1.27 14.90
N ASN A 84 -22.37 -0.04 14.95
CA ASN A 84 -23.37 -1.01 15.39
C ASN A 84 -23.70 -0.90 16.90
N ARG A 85 -22.72 -0.55 17.75
CA ARG A 85 -22.95 -0.34 19.20
C ARG A 85 -23.75 0.93 19.51
N ASN A 86 -23.64 1.97 18.68
CA ASN A 86 -24.39 3.22 18.85
C ASN A 86 -25.79 3.17 18.21
N ALA A 87 -26.13 2.08 17.51
CA ALA A 87 -27.43 1.85 16.90
C ALA A 87 -28.34 0.91 17.73
N GLU A 88 -27.84 0.37 18.85
CA GLU A 88 -28.56 -0.39 19.89
C GLU A 88 -28.95 0.51 21.07
#